data_AF-A0A520GBA6-F1
#
_entry.id   AF-A0A520GBA6-F1
#
_cell.length_a   1.000
_cell.length_b   1.000
_cell.length_c   1.000
_cell.angle_alpha   90.00
_cell.angle_beta   90.00
_cell.angle_gamma   90.00
#
_symmetry.space_group_name_H-M   'P 1'
#
loop_
_entity.id
_entity.type
_entity.pdbx_description
1 polymer ?
#
loop_
_entity_poly.entity_id
_entity_poly.type
_entity_poly.pdbx_seq_one_letter_code
_entity_poly.pdbx_strand_id
1 'polypeptide(L)'
;MPLHPVAVFRTRITELFGIRHPILLGGMHHLGQSDVVAAVVNAGAMGCITARSFESPDGFRADLRRCRELTDGRPFGVNLTLSRRPGANKDVPDWIEVALAEGVRHFESAGDSPEHLVGPVHRGGGFPAASTPGGR
;
A
#
# COMPACT_ATOMS: atom_id res chain seq x y z
N MET A 1 10.11 -5.79 14.05
CA MET A 1 8.76 -5.48 14.57
C MET A 1 8.28 -6.69 15.36
N PRO A 2 7.88 -6.56 16.63
CA PRO A 2 7.30 -7.69 17.36
C PRO A 2 5.95 -8.06 16.74
N LEU A 3 5.72 -9.36 16.53
CA LEU A 3 4.47 -9.89 15.98
C LEU A 3 3.29 -9.51 16.90
N HIS A 4 2.16 -9.12 16.32
CA HIS A 4 0.91 -8.93 17.06
C HIS A 4 0.56 -10.23 17.83
N PRO A 5 -0.03 -10.18 19.03
CA PRO A 5 -0.28 -11.37 19.83
C PRO A 5 -1.13 -12.37 19.04
N VAL A 6 -0.49 -13.49 18.73
CA VAL A 6 -1.00 -14.74 18.14
C VAL A 6 -1.81 -14.55 16.85
N ALA A 7 -1.10 -14.52 15.71
CA ALA A 7 -1.74 -14.78 14.42
C ALA A 7 -2.51 -16.11 14.50
N VAL A 8 -3.82 -16.08 14.23
CA VAL A 8 -4.69 -17.27 14.30
C VAL A 8 -4.26 -18.29 13.22
N PHE A 9 -3.79 -17.79 12.08
CA PHE A 9 -3.20 -18.58 11.01
C PHE A 9 -1.77 -18.10 10.76
N ARG A 10 -0.78 -18.99 10.91
CA ARG A 10 0.61 -18.68 10.60
C ARG A 10 0.91 -19.05 9.14
N THR A 11 1.09 -18.03 8.31
CA THR A 11 1.41 -18.15 6.89
C THR A 11 2.55 -17.20 6.50
N ARG A 12 3.13 -17.39 5.32
CA ARG A 12 4.13 -16.44 4.76
C ARG A 12 3.60 -15.01 4.69
N ILE A 13 2.30 -14.81 4.46
CA ILE A 13 1.66 -13.49 4.40
C ILE A 13 1.60 -12.82 5.78
N THR A 14 1.15 -13.56 6.80
CA THR A 14 1.09 -13.03 8.18
C THR A 14 2.49 -12.72 8.72
N GLU A 15 3.50 -13.52 8.37
CA GLU A 15 4.90 -13.28 8.74
C GLU A 15 5.50 -12.08 8.00
N LEU A 16 5.26 -11.97 6.69
CA LEU A 16 5.79 -10.89 5.86
C LEU A 16 5.27 -9.51 6.28
N PHE A 17 3.97 -9.40 6.57
CA PHE A 17 3.33 -8.12 6.91
C PHE A 17 3.14 -7.89 8.42
N GLY A 18 3.42 -8.89 9.26
CA GLY A 18 3.21 -8.80 10.71
C GLY A 18 1.74 -8.67 11.12
N ILE A 19 0.82 -9.24 10.34
CA ILE A 19 -0.64 -9.15 10.53
C ILE A 19 -1.23 -10.42 11.15
N ARG A 20 -2.42 -10.31 11.77
CA ARG A 20 -3.09 -11.42 12.48
C ARG A 20 -3.80 -12.39 11.55
N HIS A 21 -4.36 -11.88 10.46
CA HIS A 21 -5.12 -12.63 9.47
C HIS A 21 -4.42 -12.56 8.11
N PRO A 22 -4.32 -13.67 7.35
CA PRO A 22 -3.72 -13.68 6.01
C PRO A 22 -4.65 -13.05 4.97
N ILE A 23 -5.15 -11.85 5.25
CA ILE A 23 -6.12 -11.12 4.45
C ILE A 23 -5.46 -9.81 4.02
N LEU A 24 -5.51 -9.54 2.72
CA LEU A 24 -5.01 -8.31 2.12
C LEU A 24 -6.18 -7.60 1.43
N LEU A 25 -6.40 -6.33 1.77
CA LEU A 25 -7.25 -5.43 0.99
C LEU A 25 -6.37 -4.69 -0.01
N GLY A 26 -6.47 -5.09 -1.28
CA GLY A 26 -5.78 -4.42 -2.39
C GLY A 26 -6.34 -3.03 -2.68
N GLY A 27 -5.85 -2.41 -3.76
CA GLY A 27 -6.32 -1.08 -4.16
C GLY A 27 -7.80 -1.05 -4.53
N MET A 28 -8.54 -0.09 -3.97
CA MET A 28 -9.93 0.20 -4.35
C MET A 28 -10.03 1.66 -4.77
N HIS A 29 -10.23 1.90 -6.06
CA HIS A 29 -10.36 3.27 -6.55
C HIS A 29 -11.51 4.01 -5.86
N HIS A 30 -11.22 5.21 -5.35
CA HIS A 30 -12.11 6.08 -4.56
C HIS A 30 -12.59 5.55 -3.20
N LEU A 31 -12.44 4.25 -2.91
CA LEU A 31 -12.84 3.64 -1.64
C LEU A 31 -11.66 3.29 -0.73
N GLY A 32 -10.47 3.08 -1.31
CA GLY A 32 -9.22 2.75 -0.62
C GLY A 32 -8.58 3.99 -0.01
N GLN A 33 -9.29 4.66 0.89
CA GLN A 33 -8.82 5.79 1.68
C GLN A 33 -8.74 5.40 3.16
N SER A 34 -8.21 6.31 3.98
CA SER A 34 -7.87 6.07 5.37
C SER A 34 -8.97 5.44 6.22
N ASP A 35 -10.27 5.76 6.06
CA ASP A 35 -11.35 5.14 6.86
C ASP A 35 -11.44 3.62 6.65
N VAL A 36 -11.49 3.20 5.39
CA VAL A 36 -11.65 1.79 5.03
C VAL A 36 -10.36 1.03 5.33
N VAL A 37 -9.21 1.62 5.00
CA VAL A 37 -7.91 0.99 5.23
C VAL A 37 -7.65 0.84 6.72
N ALA A 38 -7.93 1.87 7.53
CA ALA A 38 -7.77 1.78 8.98
C ALA A 38 -8.68 0.73 9.59
N ALA A 39 -9.94 0.61 9.15
CA ALA A 39 -10.83 -0.45 9.62
C ALA A 39 -10.24 -1.86 9.38
N VAL A 40 -9.69 -2.11 8.19
CA VAL A 40 -9.04 -3.38 7.84
C VAL A 40 -7.78 -3.63 8.67
N VAL A 41 -6.93 -2.63 8.82
CA VAL A 41 -5.71 -2.72 9.63
C VAL A 41 -6.05 -3.00 11.10
N ASN A 42 -7.07 -2.32 11.62
CA ASN A 42 -7.53 -2.48 12.99
C ASN A 42 -8.14 -3.88 13.22
N ALA A 43 -8.82 -4.43 12.20
CA ALA A 43 -9.29 -5.80 12.19
C ALA A 43 -8.16 -6.85 12.14
N GLY A 44 -6.89 -6.44 11.93
CA GLY A 44 -5.72 -7.32 11.96
C GLY A 44 -5.32 -7.88 10.60
N ALA A 45 -5.75 -7.24 9.52
CA ALA A 45 -5.36 -7.52 8.14
C ALA A 45 -4.45 -6.39 7.60
N MET A 46 -3.94 -6.53 6.37
CA MET A 46 -3.20 -5.45 5.69
C MET A 46 -4.12 -4.78 4.67
N GLY A 47 -4.11 -3.45 4.62
CA GLY A 47 -4.86 -2.68 3.61
C GLY A 47 -3.99 -1.65 2.93
N CYS A 48 -4.32 -1.33 1.67
CA CYS A 48 -3.57 -0.37 0.86
C CYS A 48 -4.40 0.87 0.52
N ILE A 49 -3.87 2.06 0.79
CA ILE A 49 -4.43 3.32 0.28
C ILE A 49 -4.12 3.46 -1.21
N THR A 50 -5.12 3.75 -2.04
CA THR A 50 -4.94 3.91 -3.49
C THR A 50 -4.48 5.33 -3.81
N ALA A 51 -3.20 5.51 -4.14
CA ALA A 51 -2.61 6.84 -4.38
C ALA A 51 -3.28 7.60 -5.54
N ARG A 52 -3.73 6.87 -6.57
CA ARG A 52 -4.44 7.45 -7.73
C ARG A 52 -5.84 7.99 -7.39
N SER A 53 -6.37 7.74 -6.19
CA SER A 53 -7.67 8.29 -5.76
C SER A 53 -7.58 9.77 -5.35
N PHE A 54 -6.39 10.33 -5.25
CA PHE A 54 -6.17 11.70 -4.80
C PHE A 54 -5.80 12.62 -5.96
N GLU A 55 -6.34 13.84 -5.92
CA GLU A 55 -6.09 14.86 -6.94
C GLU A 55 -4.71 15.52 -6.80
N SER A 56 -4.11 15.48 -5.60
CA SER A 56 -2.82 16.11 -5.31
C SER A 56 -1.94 15.29 -4.35
N PRO A 57 -0.61 15.45 -4.41
CA PRO A 57 0.33 14.85 -3.46
C PRO A 57 0.04 15.23 -1.99
N ASP A 58 -0.41 16.46 -1.74
CA ASP A 58 -0.74 16.92 -0.39
C ASP A 58 -2.00 16.25 0.16
N GLY A 59 -3.02 16.06 -0.68
CA GLY A 59 -4.23 15.31 -0.31
C GLY A 59 -3.91 13.86 0.02
N PHE A 60 -3.07 13.22 -0.79
CA PHE A 60 -2.56 11.88 -0.52
C PHE A 60 -1.77 11.82 0.80
N ARG A 61 -0.83 12.76 1.02
CA ARG A 61 -0.04 12.85 2.25
C ARG A 61 -0.91 13.02 3.49
N ALA A 62 -1.92 13.89 3.42
CA ALA A 62 -2.86 14.10 4.52
C ALA A 62 -3.62 12.82 4.86
N ASP A 63 -4.05 12.05 3.86
CA ASP A 63 -4.76 10.78 4.07
C ASP A 63 -3.84 9.69 4.68
N LEU A 64 -2.56 9.62 4.27
CA LEU A 64 -1.58 8.73 4.90
C LEU A 64 -1.41 9.03 6.40
N ARG A 65 -1.32 10.32 6.76
CA ARG A 65 -1.20 10.76 8.17
C ARG A 65 -2.46 10.43 8.96
N ARG A 66 -3.63 10.73 8.40
CA ARG A 66 -4.92 10.37 8.99
C ARG A 66 -5.04 8.87 9.23
N CYS A 67 -4.65 8.05 8.25
CA CYS A 67 -4.66 6.59 8.41
C CYS A 67 -3.73 6.14 9.54
N ARG A 68 -2.54 6.73 9.65
CA ARG A 68 -1.58 6.44 10.72
C ARG A 68 -2.17 6.73 12.11
N GLU A 69 -2.89 7.84 12.24
CA GLU A 69 -3.60 8.20 13.48
C GLU A 69 -4.70 7.18 13.79
N LEU A 70 -5.56 6.86 12.81
CA LEU A 70 -6.66 5.91 12.98
C LEU A 70 -6.23 4.47 13.27
N THR A 71 -4.98 4.11 12.94
CA THR A 71 -4.42 2.78 13.18
C THR A 71 -3.50 2.70 14.38
N ASP A 72 -3.41 3.75 15.20
CA ASP A 72 -2.46 3.84 16.32
C ASP A 72 -1.02 3.51 15.90
N GLY A 73 -0.65 3.97 14.70
CA GLY A 73 0.69 3.76 14.15
C GLY A 73 0.92 2.42 13.45
N ARG A 74 -0.05 1.49 13.46
CA ARG A 74 0.08 0.17 12.81
C ARG A 74 0.35 0.30 11.30
N PRO A 75 1.17 -0.59 10.71
CA PRO A 75 1.53 -0.51 9.30
C PRO A 75 0.32 -0.72 8.38
N PHE A 76 0.35 -0.01 7.26
CA PHE A 76 -0.54 -0.18 6.12
C PHE A 76 0.27 0.02 4.83
N GLY A 77 -0.34 -0.30 3.69
CA GLY A 77 0.31 -0.20 2.39
C GLY A 77 -0.22 0.93 1.52
N VAL A 78 0.40 1.08 0.35
CA VAL A 78 -0.06 1.97 -0.73
C VAL A 78 -0.21 1.16 -2.01
N ASN A 79 -1.33 1.34 -2.71
CA ASN A 79 -1.56 0.79 -4.03
C ASN A 79 -1.16 1.82 -5.10
N LEU A 80 -0.35 1.35 -6.05
CA LEU A 80 0.12 2.05 -7.24
C LEU A 80 -0.56 1.44 -8.46
N THR A 81 -1.78 1.89 -8.75
CA THR A 81 -2.50 1.48 -9.96
C THR A 81 -1.87 2.14 -11.19
N LEU A 82 -1.33 1.33 -12.10
CA LEU A 82 -0.67 1.73 -13.35
C LEU A 82 -1.63 1.60 -14.52
N SER A 83 -1.76 2.67 -15.30
CA SER A 83 -2.57 2.70 -16.52
C SER A 83 -1.69 2.45 -17.74
N ARG A 84 -2.25 1.79 -18.77
CA ARG A 84 -1.61 1.65 -20.08
C ARG A 84 -1.74 2.90 -20.95
N ARG A 85 -2.47 3.92 -20.50
CA ARG A 85 -2.66 5.17 -21.25
C ARG A 85 -1.37 6.00 -21.17
N PRO A 86 -0.84 6.49 -22.31
CA PRO A 86 0.34 7.35 -22.31
C PRO A 86 0.18 8.56 -21.39
N GLY A 87 1.21 8.86 -20.60
CA GLY A 87 1.22 9.99 -19.65
C GLY A 87 0.39 9.79 -18.38
N ALA A 88 -0.43 8.75 -18.27
CA ALA A 88 -1.31 8.54 -17.11
C ALA A 88 -0.58 8.02 -15.84
N ASN A 89 0.71 7.73 -15.92
CA ASN A 89 1.54 7.25 -14.80
C ASN A 89 2.60 8.28 -14.36
N LYS A 90 2.53 9.52 -14.85
CA LYS A 90 3.53 10.56 -14.59
C LYS A 90 3.72 10.87 -13.09
N ASP A 91 2.66 10.72 -12.29
CA ASP A 91 2.65 11.07 -10.86
C ASP A 91 3.09 9.91 -9.95
N VAL A 92 3.33 8.72 -10.51
CA VAL A 92 3.71 7.52 -9.72
C VAL A 92 5.01 7.71 -8.92
N PRO A 93 6.08 8.33 -9.47
CA PRO A 93 7.28 8.62 -8.69
C PRO A 93 7.00 9.49 -7.45
N ASP A 94 6.18 10.53 -7.61
CA ASP A 94 5.82 11.44 -6.50
C ASP A 94 5.03 10.70 -5.42
N TRP A 95 4.10 9.80 -5.82
CA TRP A 95 3.38 8.96 -4.86
C TRP A 95 4.31 8.05 -4.07
N ILE A 96 5.33 7.46 -4.71
CA ILE A 96 6.34 6.64 -4.03
C ILE A 96 7.13 7.49 -3.04
N GLU A 97 7.61 8.66 -3.45
CA GLU A 97 8.37 9.56 -2.59
C GLU A 97 7.57 10.00 -1.36
N VAL A 98 6.33 10.47 -1.56
CA VAL A 98 5.42 10.87 -0.48
C VAL A 98 5.18 9.71 0.49
N ALA A 99 4.86 8.53 -0.03
CA ALA A 99 4.59 7.35 0.80
C ALA A 99 5.81 6.93 1.63
N LEU A 100 7.00 6.90 1.01
CA LEU A 100 8.24 6.56 1.70
C LEU A 100 8.59 7.57 2.80
N ALA A 101 8.42 8.87 2.52
CA ALA A 101 8.65 9.96 3.46
C ALA A 101 7.71 9.88 4.68
N GLU A 102 6.45 9.46 4.49
CA GLU A 102 5.48 9.24 5.59
C GLU A 102 5.63 7.85 6.25
N GLY A 103 6.69 7.12 5.94
CA GLY A 103 7.05 5.87 6.62
C GLY A 103 6.29 4.64 6.12
N VAL A 104 5.61 4.70 4.97
CA VAL A 104 5.00 3.52 4.33
C VAL A 104 6.11 2.64 3.75
N ARG A 105 5.98 1.32 3.96
CA ARG A 105 6.95 0.32 3.46
C ARG A 105 6.31 -0.82 2.69
N HIS A 106 4.99 -0.88 2.62
CA HIS A 106 4.29 -1.91 1.85
C HIS A 106 3.67 -1.24 0.63
N PHE A 107 3.99 -1.76 -0.55
CA PHE A 107 3.45 -1.27 -1.81
C PHE A 107 2.76 -2.42 -2.50
N GLU A 108 1.57 -2.20 -3.06
CA GLU A 108 1.08 -3.07 -4.13
C GLU A 108 0.95 -2.31 -5.44
N SER A 109 1.19 -2.99 -6.54
CA SER A 109 1.08 -2.44 -7.89
C SER A 109 0.10 -3.26 -8.71
N ALA A 110 -0.78 -2.59 -9.45
CA ALA A 110 -1.80 -3.21 -10.30
C ALA A 110 -1.78 -2.60 -11.71
N GLY A 111 -2.23 -3.36 -12.71
CA GLY A 111 -2.40 -2.86 -14.08
C GLY A 111 -1.21 -3.14 -15.01
N ASP A 112 -0.53 -2.10 -15.48
CA ASP A 112 0.62 -2.23 -16.38
C ASP A 112 1.87 -2.81 -15.68
N SER A 113 2.92 -3.14 -16.45
CA SER A 113 4.15 -3.74 -15.90
C SER A 113 4.78 -2.85 -14.80
N PRO A 114 5.04 -3.41 -13.60
CA PRO A 114 5.59 -2.64 -12.49
C PRO A 114 7.13 -2.57 -12.49
N GLU A 115 7.81 -3.10 -13.51
CA GLU A 115 9.28 -3.20 -13.56
C GLU A 115 10.00 -1.89 -13.19
N HIS A 116 9.50 -0.77 -13.72
CA HIS A 116 10.06 0.56 -13.48
C HIS A 116 9.87 1.06 -12.02
N LEU A 117 8.97 0.45 -11.24
CA LEU A 117 8.70 0.81 -9.85
C LEU A 117 9.57 0.03 -8.85
N VAL A 118 10.00 -1.18 -9.20
CA VAL A 118 10.70 -2.09 -8.29
C VAL A 118 11.98 -1.45 -7.73
N GLY A 119 12.80 -0.85 -8.60
CA GLY A 119 14.04 -0.19 -8.20
C GLY A 119 13.84 0.95 -7.20
N PRO A 120 13.01 1.97 -7.53
CA PRO A 120 12.66 3.05 -6.61
C PRO A 120 12.12 2.58 -5.25
N VAL A 121 11.17 1.63 -5.26
CA VAL A 121 10.55 1.11 -4.02
C VAL A 121 11.59 0.41 -3.14
N HIS A 122 12.43 -0.46 -3.72
CA HIS A 122 13.48 -1.15 -2.97
C HIS A 122 14.52 -0.19 -2.38
N ARG A 123 14.93 0.85 -3.11
CA ARG A 123 15.88 1.85 -2.59
C ARG A 123 15.32 2.60 -1.37
N GLY A 124 14.00 2.77 -1.29
CA GLY A 124 13.31 3.33 -0.13
C GLY A 124 13.09 2.36 1.04
N GLY A 125 13.52 1.10 0.91
CA GLY A 125 13.26 0.04 1.88
C GLY A 125 11.81 -0.48 1.86
N GLY A 126 11.07 -0.24 0.77
CA GLY A 126 9.73 -0.77 0.58
C GLY A 126 9.71 -2.19 0.00
N PHE A 127 8.61 -2.89 0.22
CA PHE A 127 8.33 -4.24 -0.28
C PHE A 127 7.17 -4.20 -1.27
N PRO A 128 7.42 -4.38 -2.58
CA PRO A 128 6.38 -4.40 -3.60
C PRO A 128 5.69 -5.77 -3.68
N ALA A 129 4.37 -5.76 -3.82
CA ALA A 129 3.54 -6.90 -4.20
C ALA A 129 2.82 -6.58 -5.52
N ALA A 130 2.97 -7.42 -6.55
CA ALA A 130 2.29 -7.19 -7.82
C ALA A 130 0.99 -8.00 -7.91
N SER A 131 -0.13 -7.34 -8.22
CA SER A 131 -1.43 -7.97 -8.49
C SER A 131 -1.73 -8.09 -9.99
N THR A 132 -0.72 -7.93 -10.85
CA THR A 132 -0.83 -8.12 -12.29
C THR A 132 -0.97 -9.61 -12.64
N PRO A 133 -1.91 -10.00 -13.54
CA PRO A 133 -1.86 -11.33 -14.13
C PRO A 133 -0.51 -11.43 -14.85
N GLY A 134 0.28 -12.45 -14.50
CA GLY A 134 1.66 -12.62 -14.98
C GLY A 134 1.77 -12.29 -16.46
N GLY A 135 2.77 -11.48 -16.82
CA GLY A 135 3.04 -11.12 -18.20
C GLY A 135 3.09 -12.37 -19.08
N ARG A 136 2.47 -12.29 -20.25
CA ARG A 136 2.83 -13.17 -21.35
C ARG A 136 4.18 -12.73 -21.89
#